data_AF-A0A6A5XY97-F1
#
_entry.id   AF-A0A6A5XY97-F1
#
_cell.length_a   1.000
_cell.length_b   1.000
_cell.length_c   1.000
_cell.angle_alpha   90.00
_cell.angle_beta   90.00
_cell.angle_gamma   90.00
#
_symmetry.space_group_name_H-M   'P 1'
#
loop_
_entity.id
_entity.type
_entity.pdbx_description
1 polymer ?
#
loop_
_entity_poly.entity_id
_entity_poly.type
_entity_poly.pdbx_seq_one_letter_code
_entity_poly.pdbx_strand_id
1 'polypeptide(L)'
;MANVDVPTVNPVGDGLVLLYGAIILLVLSWTFFLARLGVRIWKKAWGMDDYFMSVGIVLFTVTASLCIVCCYYGSGQFSAVLPPLTMAKGVKLFYIAEYFYAVSAMFIKISVAVTLLRIASGQRPIEWALWLIIGATIIAAIVFCVGIANICHPISTLWGEATGKCNLQLNTNVSLFFSAVEIATDFSLSILPAILLWNVQMKGKVKALVAVMLGLASFASCATLVRLKFLTLYSDPGEFMYGTGKIGFWSLTEEGIGIIAGSMPALRPLLSIRIRITTGSSKTPGGASGSAYPPQSFHSRNTPSRPGIMMDTFQVLNDHDEPESDGDSQRKIVVETKYSVTSSKMDTPKGVQGLPR
;
A
#
# COMPACT_ATOMS: atom_id res chain seq x y z
N MET A 1 0.82 -31.07 -31.06
CA MET A 1 0.11 -29.95 -31.70
C MET A 1 1.18 -29.08 -32.35
N ALA A 2 1.26 -29.10 -33.68
CA ALA A 2 2.27 -28.35 -34.41
C ALA A 2 2.13 -26.85 -34.10
N ASN A 3 3.25 -26.17 -33.90
CA ASN A 3 3.33 -24.71 -33.83
C ASN A 3 2.93 -24.14 -35.19
N VAL A 4 1.62 -24.02 -35.42
CA VAL A 4 1.11 -23.17 -36.49
C VAL A 4 1.31 -21.75 -35.99
N ASP A 5 2.20 -21.00 -36.64
CA ASP A 5 2.41 -19.59 -36.35
C ASP A 5 1.11 -18.84 -36.66
N VAL A 6 0.33 -18.59 -35.60
CA VAL A 6 -0.93 -17.84 -35.70
C VAL A 6 -0.57 -16.41 -36.08
N PRO A 7 -1.09 -15.88 -37.21
CA PRO A 7 -0.75 -14.54 -37.67
C PRO A 7 -1.17 -13.51 -36.62
N THR A 8 -0.23 -12.64 -36.26
CA THR A 8 -0.49 -11.50 -35.38
C THR A 8 -1.05 -10.34 -36.19
N VAL A 9 -1.88 -9.54 -35.54
CA VAL A 9 -2.42 -8.29 -36.09
C VAL A 9 -1.80 -7.11 -35.38
N ASN A 10 -1.59 -6.01 -36.09
CA ASN A 10 -1.14 -4.79 -35.44
C ASN A 10 -2.28 -4.23 -34.56
N PRO A 11 -2.01 -3.82 -33.32
CA PRO A 11 -3.00 -3.19 -32.48
C PRO A 11 -3.43 -1.85 -33.09
N VAL A 12 -4.75 -1.60 -33.13
CA VAL A 12 -5.36 -0.35 -33.60
C VAL A 12 -6.50 0.05 -32.69
N GLY A 13 -6.84 1.35 -32.69
CA GLY A 13 -7.95 1.89 -31.92
C GLY A 13 -7.84 1.60 -30.42
N ASP A 14 -8.87 0.97 -29.85
CA ASP A 14 -8.94 0.63 -28.42
C ASP A 14 -7.87 -0.37 -27.99
N GLY A 15 -7.35 -1.20 -28.90
CA GLY A 15 -6.23 -2.11 -28.64
C GLY A 15 -4.91 -1.39 -28.35
N LEU A 16 -4.67 -0.22 -28.95
CA LEU A 16 -3.50 0.62 -28.65
C LEU A 16 -3.62 1.26 -27.28
N VAL A 17 -4.82 1.73 -26.93
CA VAL A 17 -5.09 2.33 -25.61
C VAL A 17 -4.85 1.29 -24.51
N LEU A 18 -5.33 0.06 -24.71
CA LEU A 18 -5.04 -1.06 -23.82
C LEU A 18 -3.53 -1.31 -23.70
N LEU A 19 -2.81 -1.39 -24.82
CA LEU A 19 -1.37 -1.69 -24.83
C LEU A 19 -0.54 -0.64 -24.08
N TYR A 20 -0.69 0.64 -24.43
CA TYR A 20 0.07 1.72 -23.77
C TYR A 20 -0.37 1.89 -22.32
N GLY A 21 -1.67 1.79 -22.05
CA GLY A 21 -2.22 1.83 -20.70
C GLY A 21 -1.65 0.74 -19.80
N ALA A 22 -1.61 -0.50 -20.29
CA ALA A 22 -1.06 -1.64 -19.57
C ALA A 22 0.42 -1.43 -19.22
N ILE A 23 1.24 -0.95 -20.16
CA ILE A 23 2.68 -0.70 -19.93
C ILE A 23 2.87 0.40 -18.88
N ILE A 24 2.15 1.52 -19.01
CA ILE A 24 2.26 2.66 -18.07
C ILE A 24 1.84 2.23 -16.67
N LEU A 25 0.70 1.54 -16.53
CA LEU A 25 0.19 1.07 -15.24
C LEU A 25 1.12 0.03 -14.62
N LEU A 26 1.70 -0.86 -15.42
CA LEU A 26 2.66 -1.85 -14.94
C LEU A 26 3.92 -1.18 -14.36
N VAL A 27 4.50 -0.22 -15.08
CA VAL A 27 5.65 0.55 -14.59
C VAL A 27 5.28 1.30 -13.30
N LEU A 28 4.14 1.99 -13.28
CA LEU A 28 3.70 2.73 -12.10
C LEU A 28 3.47 1.79 -10.89
N SER A 29 2.74 0.69 -11.04
CA SER A 29 2.50 -0.27 -9.96
C SER A 29 3.79 -0.85 -9.38
N TRP A 30 4.75 -1.22 -10.24
CA TRP A 30 6.05 -1.71 -9.80
C TRP A 30 6.85 -0.64 -9.06
N THR A 31 6.87 0.61 -9.55
CA THR A 31 7.59 1.69 -8.84
C THR A 31 7.03 1.95 -7.44
N PHE A 32 5.70 1.99 -7.27
CA PHE A 32 5.07 2.17 -5.97
C PHE A 32 5.27 0.98 -5.04
N PHE A 33 5.20 -0.24 -5.57
CA PHE A 33 5.45 -1.45 -4.79
C PHE A 33 6.92 -1.56 -4.33
N LEU A 34 7.89 -1.27 -5.19
CA LEU A 34 9.31 -1.25 -4.83
C LEU A 34 9.59 -0.17 -3.77
N ALA A 35 8.99 1.01 -3.90
CA ALA A 35 9.08 2.04 -2.89
C ALA A 35 8.48 1.57 -1.55
N ARG A 36 7.32 0.91 -1.56
CA ARG A 36 6.72 0.28 -0.39
C ARG A 36 7.65 -0.73 0.26
N LEU A 37 8.22 -1.64 -0.52
CA LEU A 37 9.15 -2.67 -0.05
C LEU A 37 10.39 -2.05 0.60
N GLY A 38 10.99 -1.04 -0.04
CA GLY A 38 12.15 -0.32 0.51
C GLY A 38 11.86 0.30 1.88
N VAL A 39 10.68 0.91 2.06
CA VAL A 39 10.28 1.47 3.36
C VAL A 39 10.06 0.40 4.41
N ARG A 40 9.39 -0.70 4.05
CA ARG A 40 9.09 -1.81 4.97
C ARG A 40 10.36 -2.49 5.45
N ILE A 41 11.35 -2.65 4.57
CA ILE A 41 12.69 -3.15 4.91
C ILE A 41 13.40 -2.16 5.84
N TRP A 42 13.42 -0.87 5.49
CA TRP A 42 14.08 0.17 6.31
C TRP A 42 13.48 0.27 7.72
N LYS A 43 12.16 0.14 7.85
CA LYS A 43 11.45 0.17 9.13
C LYS A 43 11.38 -1.18 9.85
N LYS A 44 11.91 -2.26 9.25
CA LYS A 44 11.78 -3.65 9.76
C LYS A 44 10.32 -3.99 10.14
N ALA A 45 9.37 -3.51 9.36
CA ALA A 45 7.94 -3.54 9.68
C ALA A 45 7.13 -4.36 8.67
N TRP A 46 7.68 -5.52 8.29
CA TRP A 46 7.01 -6.49 7.42
C TRP A 46 5.72 -6.99 8.05
N GLY A 47 4.63 -6.98 7.29
CA GLY A 47 3.34 -7.49 7.71
C GLY A 47 2.75 -8.48 6.72
N MET A 48 1.67 -9.16 7.12
CA MET A 48 0.89 -10.04 6.23
C MET A 48 0.35 -9.29 5.01
N ASP A 49 0.07 -8.00 5.15
CA ASP A 49 -0.35 -7.14 4.04
C ASP A 49 0.69 -7.07 2.91
N ASP A 50 1.98 -7.10 3.23
CA ASP A 50 3.05 -7.08 2.23
C ASP A 50 3.10 -8.40 1.42
N TYR A 51 2.85 -9.54 2.07
CA TYR A 51 2.78 -10.84 1.39
C TYR A 51 1.62 -10.86 0.39
N PHE A 52 0.41 -10.50 0.81
CA PHE A 52 -0.74 -10.46 -0.09
C PHE A 52 -0.55 -9.47 -1.25
N MET A 53 0.05 -8.30 -0.99
CA MET A 53 0.38 -7.34 -2.06
C MET A 53 1.42 -7.90 -3.03
N SER A 54 2.42 -8.64 -2.52
CA SER A 54 3.45 -9.25 -3.37
C SER A 54 2.87 -10.32 -4.30
N VAL A 55 1.92 -11.13 -3.82
CA VAL A 55 1.20 -12.08 -4.68
C VAL A 55 0.33 -11.33 -5.68
N GLY A 56 -0.39 -10.31 -5.23
CA GLY A 56 -1.22 -9.45 -6.08
C GLY A 56 -0.46 -8.83 -7.24
N ILE A 57 0.69 -8.19 -7.00
CA ILE A 57 1.47 -7.55 -8.09
C ILE A 57 2.06 -8.55 -9.08
N VAL A 58 2.44 -9.75 -8.63
CA VAL A 58 2.91 -10.82 -9.53
C VAL A 58 1.78 -11.26 -10.45
N LEU A 59 0.59 -11.51 -9.90
CA LEU A 59 -0.58 -11.90 -10.69
C LEU A 59 -1.05 -10.77 -11.61
N PHE A 60 -1.07 -9.53 -11.14
CA PHE A 60 -1.32 -8.33 -11.97
C PHE A 60 -0.34 -8.23 -13.14
N THR A 61 0.95 -8.53 -12.91
CA THR A 61 1.96 -8.57 -13.98
C THR A 61 1.64 -9.63 -15.02
N VAL A 62 1.18 -10.81 -14.59
CA VAL A 62 0.71 -11.86 -15.49
C VAL A 62 -0.51 -11.38 -16.29
N THR A 63 -1.54 -10.84 -15.64
CA THR A 63 -2.73 -10.27 -16.29
C THR A 63 -2.36 -9.21 -17.33
N ALA A 64 -1.52 -8.24 -16.96
CA ALA A 64 -1.07 -7.17 -17.85
C ALA A 64 -0.28 -7.72 -19.04
N SER A 65 0.61 -8.69 -18.83
CA SER A 65 1.37 -9.33 -19.91
C SER A 65 0.46 -10.06 -20.89
N LEU A 66 -0.54 -10.80 -20.39
CA LEU A 66 -1.54 -11.48 -21.22
C LEU A 66 -2.37 -10.48 -22.02
N CYS A 67 -2.81 -9.37 -21.41
CA CYS A 67 -3.52 -8.30 -22.11
C CYS A 67 -2.67 -7.65 -23.21
N ILE A 68 -1.40 -7.36 -22.95
CA ILE A 68 -0.47 -6.81 -23.96
C ILE A 68 -0.32 -7.77 -25.14
N VAL A 69 -0.15 -9.07 -24.87
CA VAL A 69 -0.09 -10.08 -25.93
C VAL A 69 -1.43 -10.18 -26.66
N CYS A 70 -2.55 -10.11 -25.94
CA CYS A 70 -3.90 -10.15 -26.51
C CYS A 70 -4.20 -9.00 -27.48
N CYS A 71 -3.58 -7.82 -27.30
CA CYS A 71 -3.65 -6.72 -28.27
C CYS A 71 -3.17 -7.12 -29.66
N TYR A 72 -2.14 -7.98 -29.76
CA TYR A 72 -1.62 -8.50 -31.02
C TYR A 72 -2.48 -9.64 -31.61
N TYR A 73 -3.48 -10.10 -30.87
CA TYR A 73 -4.46 -11.10 -31.32
C TYR A 73 -5.87 -10.50 -31.48
N GLY A 74 -5.96 -9.17 -31.64
CA GLY A 74 -7.18 -8.48 -32.05
C GLY A 74 -8.04 -7.90 -30.92
N SER A 75 -7.54 -7.88 -29.67
CA SER A 75 -8.26 -7.21 -28.58
C SER A 75 -8.48 -5.73 -28.88
N GLY A 76 -9.72 -5.25 -28.75
CA GLY A 76 -10.13 -3.88 -29.06
C GLY A 76 -10.45 -3.63 -30.55
N GLN A 77 -10.52 -4.68 -31.37
CA GLN A 77 -10.92 -4.60 -32.79
C GLN A 77 -12.22 -5.38 -33.01
N PHE A 78 -13.00 -4.98 -34.02
CA PHE A 78 -14.23 -5.69 -34.40
C PHE A 78 -13.92 -7.11 -34.89
N SER A 79 -14.68 -8.10 -34.42
CA SER A 79 -14.47 -9.52 -34.76
C SER A 79 -14.54 -9.76 -36.28
N ALA A 80 -15.30 -8.94 -37.03
CA ALA A 80 -15.46 -9.04 -38.48
C ALA A 80 -14.17 -8.80 -39.29
N VAL A 81 -13.18 -8.10 -38.73
CA VAL A 81 -11.93 -7.75 -39.42
C VAL A 81 -10.81 -8.74 -39.10
N LEU A 82 -11.03 -9.63 -38.13
CA LEU A 82 -10.00 -10.52 -37.59
C LEU A 82 -10.03 -11.91 -38.23
N PRO A 83 -8.86 -12.50 -38.55
CA PRO A 83 -8.79 -13.90 -38.94
C PRO A 83 -9.33 -14.83 -37.83
N PRO A 84 -10.12 -15.87 -38.14
CA PRO A 84 -10.71 -16.76 -37.14
C PRO A 84 -9.68 -17.42 -36.19
N LEU A 85 -8.50 -17.77 -36.71
CA LEU A 85 -7.43 -18.39 -35.91
C LEU A 85 -6.80 -17.41 -34.91
N THR A 86 -6.60 -16.15 -35.34
CA THR A 86 -6.13 -15.05 -34.48
C THR A 86 -7.15 -14.77 -33.39
N MET A 87 -8.44 -14.72 -33.75
CA MET A 87 -9.55 -14.52 -32.83
C MET A 87 -9.60 -15.64 -31.77
N ALA A 88 -9.54 -16.92 -32.17
CA ALA A 88 -9.53 -18.06 -31.26
C ALA A 88 -8.42 -17.95 -30.20
N LYS A 89 -7.20 -17.61 -30.63
CA LYS A 89 -6.06 -17.41 -29.73
C LYS A 89 -6.26 -16.20 -28.81
N GLY A 90 -6.83 -15.11 -29.32
CA GLY A 90 -7.22 -13.93 -28.54
C GLY A 90 -8.23 -14.28 -27.44
N VAL A 91 -9.29 -15.01 -27.76
CA VAL A 91 -10.32 -15.43 -26.77
C VAL A 91 -9.67 -16.26 -25.67
N LYS A 92 -8.81 -17.21 -26.04
CA LYS A 92 -8.10 -18.07 -25.08
C LYS A 92 -7.19 -17.27 -24.15
N LEU A 93 -6.43 -16.32 -24.67
CA LEU A 93 -5.54 -15.47 -23.86
C LEU A 93 -6.34 -14.55 -22.92
N PHE A 94 -7.41 -13.94 -23.43
CA PHE A 94 -8.27 -13.07 -22.64
C PHE A 94 -8.97 -13.85 -21.51
N TYR A 95 -9.49 -15.04 -21.82
CA TYR A 95 -10.06 -15.95 -20.82
C TYR A 95 -9.08 -16.25 -19.68
N ILE A 96 -7.83 -16.57 -20.01
CA ILE A 96 -6.79 -16.81 -19.00
C ILE A 96 -6.51 -15.53 -18.20
N ALA A 97 -6.48 -14.37 -18.86
CA ALA A 97 -6.28 -13.08 -18.20
C ALA A 97 -7.40 -12.76 -17.18
N GLU A 98 -8.65 -13.11 -17.48
CA GLU A 98 -9.78 -12.91 -16.55
C GLU A 98 -9.62 -13.69 -15.23
N TYR A 99 -9.08 -14.92 -15.28
CA TYR A 99 -8.78 -15.68 -14.08
C TYR A 99 -7.72 -14.99 -13.22
N PHE A 100 -6.61 -14.61 -13.85
CA PHE A 100 -5.52 -13.94 -13.13
C PHE A 100 -5.97 -12.60 -12.55
N TYR A 101 -6.78 -11.85 -13.30
CA TYR A 101 -7.42 -10.62 -12.82
C TYR A 101 -8.26 -10.87 -11.55
N ALA A 102 -9.17 -11.84 -11.56
CA ALA A 102 -10.04 -12.08 -10.40
C ALA A 102 -9.26 -12.45 -9.14
N VAL A 103 -8.23 -13.29 -9.28
CA VAL A 103 -7.37 -13.72 -8.17
C VAL A 103 -6.45 -12.58 -7.71
N SER A 104 -5.90 -11.82 -8.64
CA SER A 104 -5.05 -10.65 -8.37
C SER A 104 -5.82 -9.56 -7.62
N ALA A 105 -6.99 -9.16 -8.12
CA ALA A 105 -7.87 -8.19 -7.49
C ALA A 105 -8.23 -8.60 -6.05
N MET A 106 -8.57 -9.88 -5.83
CA MET A 106 -8.81 -10.43 -4.50
C MET A 106 -7.61 -10.22 -3.57
N PHE A 107 -6.39 -10.60 -3.97
CA PHE A 107 -5.20 -10.44 -3.14
C PHE A 107 -4.85 -8.97 -2.85
N ILE A 108 -5.00 -8.08 -3.84
CA ILE A 108 -4.80 -6.64 -3.68
C ILE A 108 -5.77 -6.09 -2.62
N LYS A 109 -7.07 -6.42 -2.73
CA LYS A 109 -8.09 -5.94 -1.79
C LYS A 109 -7.89 -6.50 -0.39
N ILE A 110 -7.52 -7.78 -0.25
CA ILE A 110 -7.16 -8.38 1.04
C ILE A 110 -5.98 -7.62 1.67
N SER A 111 -4.93 -7.32 0.91
CA SER A 111 -3.79 -6.55 1.42
C SER A 111 -4.20 -5.16 1.93
N VAL A 112 -5.04 -4.45 1.18
CA VAL A 112 -5.56 -3.14 1.58
C VAL A 112 -6.42 -3.26 2.84
N ALA A 113 -7.33 -4.22 2.90
CA ALA A 113 -8.19 -4.46 4.04
C ALA A 113 -7.40 -4.83 5.30
N VAL A 114 -6.37 -5.68 5.19
CA VAL A 114 -5.46 -6.04 6.30
C VAL A 114 -4.65 -4.81 6.76
N THR A 115 -4.22 -3.97 5.83
CA THR A 115 -3.55 -2.70 6.16
C THR A 115 -4.48 -1.78 6.96
N LEU A 116 -5.75 -1.68 6.55
CA LEU A 116 -6.77 -0.91 7.27
C LEU A 116 -7.11 -1.52 8.63
N LEU A 117 -7.19 -2.85 8.75
CA LEU A 117 -7.41 -3.55 10.02
C LEU A 117 -6.33 -3.20 11.04
N ARG A 118 -5.07 -3.17 10.61
CA ARG A 118 -3.94 -2.78 11.47
C ARG A 118 -4.04 -1.33 11.94
N ILE A 119 -4.58 -0.43 11.12
CA ILE A 119 -4.77 0.98 11.45
C ILE A 119 -6.01 1.17 12.35
N ALA A 120 -7.05 0.37 12.14
CA ALA A 120 -8.32 0.42 12.85
C ALA A 120 -8.37 -0.37 14.15
N SER A 121 -7.23 -0.92 14.57
CA SER A 121 -7.12 -1.73 15.79
C SER A 121 -7.74 -1.00 17.00
N GLY A 122 -8.74 -1.64 17.60
CA GLY A 122 -9.51 -1.12 18.73
C GLY A 122 -10.91 -0.61 18.37
N GLN A 123 -11.24 -0.48 17.09
CA GLN A 123 -12.58 -0.08 16.62
C GLN A 123 -13.37 -1.29 16.08
N ARG A 124 -13.94 -2.06 17.01
CA ARG A 124 -14.71 -3.29 16.71
C ARG A 124 -15.68 -3.18 15.51
N PRO A 125 -16.52 -2.14 15.34
CA PRO A 125 -17.43 -2.09 14.19
C PRO A 125 -16.70 -2.00 12.84
N ILE A 126 -15.58 -1.27 12.77
CA ILE A 126 -14.77 -1.13 11.56
C ILE A 126 -14.02 -2.44 11.27
N GLU A 127 -13.50 -3.10 12.31
CA GLU A 127 -12.84 -4.40 12.18
C GLU A 127 -13.80 -5.46 11.59
N TRP A 128 -15.02 -5.55 12.11
CA TRP A 128 -16.04 -6.45 11.58
C TRP A 128 -16.41 -6.16 10.13
N ALA A 129 -16.56 -4.88 9.77
CA ALA A 129 -16.82 -4.48 8.39
C ALA A 129 -15.68 -4.88 7.43
N LEU A 130 -14.42 -4.73 7.86
CA LEU A 130 -13.25 -5.13 7.07
C LEU A 130 -13.16 -6.66 6.89
N TRP A 131 -13.47 -7.45 7.92
CA TRP A 131 -13.56 -8.90 7.79
C TRP A 131 -14.68 -9.34 6.84
N LEU A 132 -15.83 -8.65 6.86
CA LEU A 132 -16.90 -8.90 5.90
C LEU A 132 -16.44 -8.62 4.47
N ILE A 133 -15.75 -7.50 4.23
CA ILE A 133 -15.19 -7.16 2.91
C ILE A 133 -14.19 -8.23 2.44
N ILE A 134 -13.31 -8.72 3.31
CA ILE A 134 -12.38 -9.81 3.00
C ILE A 134 -13.16 -11.07 2.61
N GLY A 135 -14.17 -11.47 3.39
CA GLY A 135 -15.02 -12.62 3.06
C GLY A 135 -15.75 -12.46 1.73
N ALA A 136 -16.34 -11.29 1.50
CA ALA A 136 -17.11 -10.99 0.28
C ALA A 136 -16.23 -11.02 -0.98
N THR A 137 -15.03 -10.45 -0.93
CA THR A 137 -14.07 -10.47 -2.05
C THR A 137 -13.60 -11.89 -2.39
N ILE A 138 -13.30 -12.71 -1.38
CA ILE A 138 -12.94 -14.12 -1.58
C ILE A 138 -14.08 -14.91 -2.22
N ILE A 139 -15.29 -14.79 -1.67
CA ILE A 139 -16.46 -15.50 -2.20
C ILE A 139 -16.76 -15.06 -3.63
N ALA A 140 -16.70 -13.75 -3.93
CA ALA A 140 -16.91 -13.23 -5.26
C ALA A 140 -15.89 -13.79 -6.27
N ALA A 141 -14.60 -13.80 -5.91
CA ALA A 141 -13.55 -14.35 -6.76
C ALA A 141 -13.73 -15.85 -7.04
N ILE A 142 -14.12 -16.64 -6.02
CA ILE A 142 -14.41 -18.07 -6.18
C ILE A 142 -15.61 -18.27 -7.10
N VAL A 143 -16.72 -17.58 -6.86
CA VAL A 143 -17.93 -17.67 -7.69
C VAL A 143 -17.62 -17.29 -9.15
N PHE A 144 -16.80 -16.25 -9.35
CA PHE A 144 -16.38 -15.83 -10.68
C PHE A 144 -15.52 -16.90 -11.38
N CYS A 145 -14.50 -17.44 -10.70
CA CYS A 145 -13.62 -18.47 -11.26
C CYS A 145 -14.39 -19.75 -11.62
N VAL A 146 -15.32 -20.18 -10.76
CA VAL A 146 -16.17 -21.35 -11.00
C VAL A 146 -17.18 -21.07 -12.11
N GLY A 147 -17.79 -19.88 -12.14
CA GLY A 147 -18.74 -19.49 -13.17
C GLY A 147 -18.09 -19.46 -14.55
N ILE A 148 -16.91 -18.85 -14.66
CA ILE A 148 -16.14 -18.80 -15.91
C ILE A 148 -15.67 -20.20 -16.35
N ALA A 149 -15.38 -21.11 -15.42
CA ALA A 149 -14.99 -22.48 -15.75
C ALA A 149 -16.14 -23.27 -16.40
N ASN A 150 -17.38 -22.91 -16.08
CA ASN A 150 -18.60 -23.58 -16.54
C ASN A 150 -19.32 -22.84 -17.67
N ILE A 151 -18.66 -21.88 -18.35
CA ILE A 151 -19.27 -21.20 -19.51
C ILE A 151 -19.52 -22.17 -20.66
N CYS A 152 -18.61 -23.11 -20.93
CA CYS A 152 -18.70 -24.05 -22.03
C CYS A 152 -18.33 -25.48 -21.60
N HIS A 153 -19.00 -26.48 -22.19
CA HIS A 153 -18.65 -27.89 -22.03
C HIS A 153 -18.43 -28.56 -23.40
N PRO A 154 -17.19 -28.97 -23.73
CA PRO A 154 -15.91 -28.67 -23.05
C PRO A 154 -15.48 -27.21 -23.21
N ILE A 155 -14.61 -26.70 -22.33
CA ILE A 155 -14.16 -25.29 -22.35
C ILE A 155 -13.46 -24.90 -23.66
N SER A 156 -12.81 -25.86 -24.33
CA SER A 156 -12.18 -25.69 -25.64
C SER A 156 -13.16 -25.32 -26.77
N THR A 157 -14.46 -25.44 -26.53
CA THR A 157 -15.51 -24.92 -27.42
C THR A 157 -15.47 -23.41 -27.53
N LEU A 158 -15.06 -22.70 -26.47
CA LEU A 158 -15.07 -21.24 -26.41
C LEU A 158 -14.20 -20.60 -27.51
N TRP A 159 -13.10 -21.24 -27.86
CA TRP A 159 -12.19 -20.80 -28.93
C TRP A 159 -12.20 -21.74 -30.15
N GLY A 160 -13.20 -22.62 -30.27
CA GLY A 160 -13.44 -23.44 -31.47
C GLY A 160 -12.52 -24.65 -31.66
N GLU A 161 -11.78 -25.08 -30.63
CA GLU A 161 -10.96 -26.31 -30.69
C GLU A 161 -11.82 -27.58 -30.57
N ALA A 162 -13.01 -27.48 -29.98
CA ALA A 162 -13.95 -28.59 -29.84
C ALA A 162 -15.38 -28.15 -30.17
N THR A 163 -16.25 -29.10 -30.47
CA THR A 163 -17.69 -28.88 -30.60
C THR A 163 -18.38 -29.15 -29.27
N GLY A 164 -19.19 -28.19 -28.81
CA GLY A 164 -19.86 -28.26 -27.53
C GLY A 164 -20.95 -27.20 -27.39
N LYS A 165 -21.47 -27.03 -26.18
CA LYS A 165 -22.45 -25.99 -25.87
C LYS A 165 -21.83 -24.94 -24.94
N CYS A 166 -22.08 -23.68 -25.25
CA CYS A 166 -21.66 -22.53 -24.45
C CYS A 166 -22.88 -21.74 -23.99
N ASN A 167 -22.87 -21.33 -22.72
CA ASN A 167 -23.86 -20.42 -22.16
C ASN A 167 -23.22 -19.04 -21.96
N LEU A 168 -23.26 -18.21 -23.01
CA LEU A 168 -22.65 -16.89 -22.98
C LEU A 168 -23.36 -15.91 -22.02
N GLN A 169 -24.65 -16.13 -21.75
CA GLN A 169 -25.41 -15.37 -20.75
C GLN A 169 -24.89 -15.62 -19.33
N LEU A 170 -24.40 -16.84 -19.04
CA LEU A 170 -23.77 -17.15 -17.76
C LEU A 170 -22.51 -16.29 -17.57
N ASN A 171 -21.70 -16.10 -18.61
CA ASN A 171 -20.50 -15.25 -18.54
C ASN A 171 -20.86 -13.81 -18.15
N THR A 172 -21.84 -13.23 -18.85
CA THR A 172 -22.33 -11.87 -18.56
C THR A 172 -22.86 -11.76 -17.12
N ASN A 173 -23.71 -12.69 -16.68
CA ASN A 173 -24.32 -12.65 -15.35
C ASN A 173 -23.30 -12.79 -14.22
N VAL A 174 -22.35 -13.72 -14.35
CA VAL A 174 -21.29 -13.93 -13.36
C VAL A 174 -20.35 -12.74 -13.32
N SER A 175 -20.02 -12.16 -14.47
CA SER A 175 -19.18 -10.96 -14.56
C SER A 175 -19.86 -9.72 -13.96
N LEU A 176 -21.17 -9.58 -14.15
CA LEU A 176 -21.97 -8.51 -13.53
C LEU A 176 -22.03 -8.67 -12.01
N PHE A 177 -22.25 -9.89 -11.52
CA PHE A 177 -22.23 -10.19 -10.08
C PHE A 177 -20.87 -9.84 -9.46
N PHE A 178 -19.77 -10.31 -10.08
CA PHE A 178 -18.42 -10.02 -9.60
C PHE A 178 -18.15 -8.51 -9.59
N SER A 179 -18.46 -7.80 -10.68
CA SER A 179 -18.27 -6.35 -10.77
C SER A 179 -19.09 -5.59 -9.73
N ALA A 180 -20.32 -6.03 -9.42
CA ALA A 180 -21.16 -5.40 -8.39
C ALA A 180 -20.54 -5.53 -6.98
N VAL A 181 -19.98 -6.69 -6.65
CA VAL A 181 -19.28 -6.90 -5.38
C VAL A 181 -17.98 -6.09 -5.34
N GLU A 182 -17.24 -6.03 -6.43
CA GLU A 182 -16.01 -5.22 -6.52
C GLU A 182 -16.30 -3.74 -6.30
N ILE A 183 -17.36 -3.20 -6.91
CA ILE A 183 -17.81 -1.82 -6.69
C ILE A 183 -18.17 -1.59 -5.22
N ALA A 184 -18.98 -2.49 -4.64
CA ALA A 184 -19.43 -2.36 -3.25
C ALA A 184 -18.25 -2.40 -2.26
N THR A 185 -17.29 -3.28 -2.49
CA THR A 185 -16.10 -3.43 -1.66
C THR A 185 -15.16 -2.22 -1.80
N ASP A 186 -14.99 -1.66 -3.00
CA ASP A 186 -14.18 -0.45 -3.21
C ASP A 186 -14.77 0.78 -2.51
N PHE A 187 -16.08 1.00 -2.64
CA PHE A 187 -16.75 2.08 -1.93
C PHE A 187 -16.61 1.91 -0.41
N SER A 188 -16.72 0.67 0.08
CA SER A 188 -16.57 0.38 1.51
C SER A 188 -15.14 0.66 1.98
N LEU A 189 -14.12 0.21 1.23
CA LEU A 189 -12.71 0.46 1.52
C LEU A 189 -12.33 1.94 1.40
N SER A 190 -13.07 2.74 0.61
CA SER A 190 -12.94 4.19 0.59
C SER A 190 -13.60 4.83 1.81
N ILE A 191 -14.84 4.49 2.13
CA ILE A 191 -15.60 5.16 3.20
C ILE A 191 -15.03 4.86 4.59
N LEU A 192 -14.59 3.63 4.86
CA LEU A 192 -14.09 3.21 6.18
C LEU A 192 -12.92 4.06 6.72
N PRO A 193 -11.81 4.29 5.97
CA PRO A 193 -10.73 5.15 6.44
C PRO A 193 -11.17 6.61 6.60
N ALA A 194 -12.16 7.09 5.83
CA ALA A 194 -12.69 8.44 6.00
C ALA A 194 -13.40 8.59 7.37
N ILE A 195 -14.23 7.60 7.73
CA ILE A 195 -14.92 7.56 9.02
C ILE A 195 -13.90 7.45 10.17
N LEU A 196 -12.92 6.56 10.02
CA LEU A 196 -11.89 6.35 11.04
C LEU A 196 -11.09 7.62 11.34
N LEU A 197 -10.81 8.44 10.33
CA LEU A 197 -10.03 9.67 10.48
C LEU A 197 -10.86 10.91 10.83
N TRP A 198 -12.18 10.86 10.78
CA TRP A 198 -13.03 12.05 10.99
C TRP A 198 -12.85 12.69 12.36
N ASN A 199 -12.69 11.87 13.41
CA ASN A 199 -12.53 12.33 14.79
C ASN A 199 -11.08 12.44 15.26
N VAL A 200 -10.08 12.16 14.40
CA VAL A 200 -8.67 12.15 14.80
C VAL A 200 -8.00 13.44 14.38
N GLN A 201 -7.43 14.18 15.34
CA GLN A 201 -6.66 15.40 15.08
C GLN A 201 -5.31 15.08 14.41
N MET A 202 -5.33 14.93 13.09
CA MET A 202 -4.16 14.61 12.28
C MET A 202 -3.43 15.87 11.79
N LYS A 203 -2.10 15.79 11.69
CA LYS A 203 -1.29 16.80 10.99
C LYS A 203 -1.72 16.89 9.52
N GLY A 204 -1.79 18.09 8.95
CA GLY A 204 -2.33 18.34 7.60
C GLY A 204 -1.71 17.47 6.48
N LYS A 205 -0.44 17.08 6.59
CA LYS A 205 0.21 16.16 5.64
C LYS A 205 -0.43 14.76 5.62
N VAL A 206 -0.80 14.23 6.79
CA VAL A 206 -1.48 12.94 6.91
C VAL A 206 -2.91 13.04 6.38
N LYS A 207 -3.57 14.17 6.65
CA LYS A 207 -4.90 14.47 6.10
C LYS A 207 -4.90 14.51 4.57
N ALA A 208 -3.89 15.14 3.95
CA ALA A 208 -3.72 15.15 2.50
C ALA A 208 -3.51 13.76 1.92
N LEU A 209 -2.68 12.91 2.55
CA LEU A 209 -2.47 11.54 2.08
C LEU A 209 -3.72 10.70 2.13
N VAL A 210 -4.51 10.83 3.20
CA VAL A 210 -5.79 10.12 3.30
C VAL A 210 -6.75 10.62 2.25
N ALA A 211 -6.84 11.93 2.00
CA ALA A 211 -7.67 12.47 0.93
C ALA A 211 -7.28 11.92 -0.45
N VAL A 212 -5.98 11.79 -0.74
CA VAL A 212 -5.50 11.18 -1.99
C VAL A 212 -5.86 9.70 -2.06
N MET A 213 -5.68 8.93 -0.99
CA MET A 213 -6.07 7.52 -0.95
C MET A 213 -7.58 7.33 -1.20
N LEU A 214 -8.41 8.16 -0.58
CA LEU A 214 -9.87 8.16 -0.78
C LEU A 214 -10.25 8.50 -2.21
N GLY A 215 -9.57 9.50 -2.80
CA GLY A 215 -9.77 9.89 -4.19
C GLY A 215 -9.40 8.78 -5.16
N LEU A 216 -8.28 8.08 -4.93
CA LEU A 216 -7.88 6.93 -5.73
C LEU A 216 -8.86 5.77 -5.62
N ALA A 217 -9.34 5.47 -4.41
CA ALA A 217 -10.35 4.42 -4.22
C ALA A 217 -11.67 4.77 -4.94
N SER A 218 -12.12 6.03 -4.86
CA SER A 218 -13.29 6.48 -5.62
C SER A 218 -13.08 6.39 -7.14
N PHE A 219 -11.87 6.70 -7.62
CA PHE A 219 -11.56 6.60 -9.04
C PHE A 219 -11.54 5.15 -9.51
N ALA A 220 -11.03 4.21 -8.69
CA ALA A 220 -11.11 2.78 -8.97
C ALA A 220 -12.57 2.30 -9.08
N SER A 221 -13.48 2.78 -8.22
CA SER A 221 -14.91 2.48 -8.35
C SER A 221 -15.53 3.07 -9.62
N CYS A 222 -15.10 4.26 -10.05
CA CYS A 222 -15.54 4.81 -11.33
C CYS A 222 -15.05 3.95 -12.52
N ALA A 223 -13.82 3.44 -12.45
CA ALA A 223 -13.28 2.54 -13.46
C ALA A 223 -14.12 1.26 -13.62
N THR A 224 -14.51 0.62 -12.51
CA THR A 224 -15.35 -0.58 -12.53
C THR A 224 -16.77 -0.29 -13.02
N LEU A 225 -17.34 0.87 -12.71
CA LEU A 225 -18.64 1.31 -13.27
C LEU A 225 -18.60 1.49 -14.79
N VAL A 226 -17.53 2.08 -15.33
CA VAL A 226 -17.38 2.22 -16.78
C VAL A 226 -17.23 0.86 -17.44
N ARG A 227 -16.45 -0.04 -16.83
CA ARG A 227 -16.31 -1.43 -17.28
C ARG A 227 -17.66 -2.15 -17.37
N LEU A 228 -18.54 -1.99 -16.39
CA LEU A 228 -19.85 -2.64 -16.34
C LEU A 228 -20.68 -2.44 -17.62
N LYS A 229 -20.59 -1.26 -18.25
CA LYS A 229 -21.30 -0.96 -19.50
C LYS A 229 -20.82 -1.82 -20.68
N PHE A 230 -19.57 -2.24 -20.66
CA PHE A 230 -18.98 -3.04 -21.74
C PHE A 230 -19.17 -4.55 -21.52
N LEU A 231 -19.53 -4.99 -20.31
CA LEU A 231 -19.85 -6.40 -20.05
C LEU A 231 -21.05 -6.89 -20.87
N THR A 232 -21.96 -6.01 -21.28
CA THR A 232 -23.09 -6.40 -22.13
C THR A 232 -22.64 -6.92 -23.51
N LEU A 233 -21.47 -6.48 -23.99
CA LEU A 233 -20.87 -6.96 -25.24
C LEU A 233 -20.38 -8.41 -25.11
N TYR A 234 -20.29 -8.98 -23.89
CA TYR A 234 -19.99 -10.40 -23.76
C TYR A 234 -21.05 -11.29 -24.38
N SER A 235 -22.31 -10.84 -24.44
CA SER A 235 -23.41 -11.61 -25.01
C SER A 235 -23.42 -11.63 -26.55
N ASP A 236 -22.64 -10.76 -27.19
CA ASP A 236 -22.61 -10.58 -28.65
C ASP A 236 -21.28 -11.07 -29.24
N PRO A 237 -21.24 -12.25 -29.90
CA PRO A 237 -20.01 -12.82 -30.45
C PRO A 237 -19.31 -11.92 -31.48
N GLY A 238 -20.08 -11.11 -32.22
CA GLY A 238 -19.56 -10.17 -33.22
C GLY A 238 -18.81 -8.98 -32.63
N GLU A 239 -19.12 -8.62 -31.38
CA GLU A 239 -18.61 -7.44 -30.68
C GLU A 239 -17.70 -7.80 -29.49
N PHE A 240 -17.62 -9.09 -29.14
CA PHE A 240 -16.82 -9.59 -28.01
C PHE A 240 -15.38 -9.07 -28.05
N MET A 241 -14.68 -9.21 -29.20
CA MET A 241 -13.28 -8.77 -29.34
C MET A 241 -13.12 -7.26 -29.16
N TYR A 242 -14.07 -6.49 -29.65
CA TYR A 242 -14.08 -5.05 -29.47
C TYR A 242 -14.22 -4.68 -27.99
N GLY A 243 -15.14 -5.34 -27.29
CA GLY A 243 -15.36 -5.19 -25.85
C GLY A 243 -14.13 -5.52 -25.01
N THR A 244 -13.38 -6.58 -25.35
CA THR A 244 -12.21 -7.03 -24.57
C THR A 244 -11.15 -5.94 -24.38
N GLY A 245 -10.96 -5.04 -25.36
CA GLY A 245 -9.97 -3.96 -25.28
C GLY A 245 -10.30 -2.96 -24.16
N LYS A 246 -11.56 -2.51 -24.12
CA LYS A 246 -12.03 -1.58 -23.10
C LYS A 246 -12.14 -2.25 -21.74
N ILE A 247 -12.66 -3.48 -21.70
CA ILE A 247 -12.79 -4.24 -20.46
C ILE A 247 -11.41 -4.45 -19.85
N GLY A 248 -10.44 -4.94 -20.62
CA GLY A 248 -9.06 -5.14 -20.16
C GLY A 248 -8.41 -3.85 -19.65
N PHE A 249 -8.62 -2.72 -20.33
CA PHE A 249 -8.01 -1.45 -19.94
C PHE A 249 -8.53 -0.98 -18.57
N TRP A 250 -9.84 -1.05 -18.38
CA TRP A 250 -10.46 -0.66 -17.11
C TRP A 250 -10.13 -1.63 -15.97
N SER A 251 -10.03 -2.94 -16.25
CA SER A 251 -9.55 -3.94 -15.28
C SER A 251 -8.13 -3.65 -14.79
N LEU A 252 -7.20 -3.37 -15.72
CA LEU A 252 -5.82 -3.06 -15.35
C LEU A 252 -5.72 -1.73 -14.60
N THR A 253 -6.56 -0.76 -14.95
CA THR A 253 -6.64 0.53 -14.25
C THR A 253 -7.12 0.34 -12.81
N GLU A 254 -8.15 -0.47 -12.60
CA GLU A 254 -8.64 -0.83 -11.26
C GLU A 254 -7.53 -1.45 -10.40
N GLU A 255 -6.91 -2.53 -10.87
CA GLU A 255 -5.86 -3.23 -10.12
C GLU A 255 -4.63 -2.34 -9.87
N GLY A 256 -4.20 -1.60 -10.90
CA GLY A 256 -3.06 -0.69 -10.80
C GLY A 256 -3.28 0.41 -9.76
N ILE A 257 -4.46 1.01 -9.76
CA ILE A 257 -4.82 2.03 -8.77
C ILE A 257 -4.97 1.40 -7.38
N GLY A 258 -5.50 0.19 -7.28
CA GLY A 258 -5.55 -0.58 -6.04
C GLY A 258 -4.16 -0.82 -5.43
N ILE A 259 -3.17 -1.20 -6.24
CA ILE A 259 -1.78 -1.38 -5.79
C ILE A 259 -1.16 -0.06 -5.34
N ILE A 260 -1.36 1.02 -6.10
CA ILE A 260 -0.85 2.35 -5.78
C ILE A 260 -1.47 2.85 -4.47
N ALA A 261 -2.79 2.82 -4.36
CA ALA A 261 -3.54 3.23 -3.17
C ALA A 261 -3.16 2.39 -1.95
N GLY A 262 -3.08 1.06 -2.11
CA GLY A 262 -2.65 0.14 -1.07
C GLY A 262 -1.21 0.34 -0.62
N SER A 263 -0.35 0.91 -1.48
CA SER A 263 1.04 1.22 -1.13
C SER A 263 1.21 2.54 -0.38
N MET A 264 0.26 3.48 -0.48
CA MET A 264 0.36 4.80 0.16
C MET A 264 0.53 4.78 1.69
N PRO A 265 -0.16 3.92 2.48
CA PRO A 265 0.05 3.83 3.92
C PRO A 265 1.50 3.51 4.31
N ALA A 266 2.15 2.64 3.55
CA ALA A 266 3.53 2.26 3.78
C ALA A 266 4.51 3.39 3.43
N LEU A 267 4.16 4.27 2.49
CA LEU A 267 5.01 5.39 2.05
C LEU A 267 4.97 6.62 2.97
N ARG A 268 4.04 6.67 3.95
CA ARG A 268 3.92 7.76 4.93
C ARG A 268 5.25 8.28 5.52
N PRO A 269 6.21 7.44 5.97
CA PRO A 269 7.47 7.93 6.53
C PRO A 269 8.46 8.50 5.50
N LEU A 270 8.37 8.18 4.21
CA LEU A 270 9.22 8.82 3.20
C LEU A 270 8.82 10.28 2.97
N LEU A 271 7.54 10.58 3.09
CA LEU A 271 7.00 11.93 2.90
C LEU A 271 7.31 12.87 4.09
N SER A 272 7.69 12.31 5.24
CA SER A 272 8.19 13.08 6.38
C SER A 272 9.70 13.27 6.37
N ILE A 273 10.44 12.42 5.64
CA ILE A 273 11.86 12.66 5.33
C ILE A 273 11.90 13.83 4.36
N ARG A 274 12.26 14.99 4.89
CA ARG A 274 12.56 16.19 4.10
C ARG A 274 13.49 15.77 2.96
N ILE A 275 13.01 15.81 1.73
CA ILE A 275 13.88 16.04 0.59
C ILE A 275 14.43 17.46 0.82
N ARG A 276 15.54 17.55 1.55
CA ARG A 276 16.36 18.75 1.60
C ARG A 276 17.01 18.81 0.23
N ILE A 277 16.24 19.25 -0.77
CA ILE A 277 16.82 19.80 -1.98
C ILE A 277 17.65 20.97 -1.45
N THR A 278 18.94 20.76 -1.31
CA THR A 278 19.91 21.82 -1.13
C THR A 278 19.92 22.60 -2.44
N THR A 279 18.91 23.45 -2.63
CA THR A 279 19.09 24.65 -3.42
C THR A 279 20.14 25.45 -2.65
N GLY A 280 21.39 25.32 -3.07
CA GLY A 280 22.50 26.10 -2.54
C GLY A 280 22.23 27.57 -2.79
N SER A 281 21.60 28.25 -1.82
CA SER A 281 21.67 29.69 -1.69
C SER A 281 22.78 30.00 -0.69
N SER A 282 24.00 29.92 -1.18
CA SER A 282 25.19 30.48 -0.54
C SER A 282 25.15 32.00 -0.69
N LYS A 283 24.65 32.72 0.31
CA LYS A 283 25.07 34.12 0.58
C LYS A 283 24.97 34.43 2.09
N THR A 284 26.10 34.32 2.77
CA THR A 284 26.45 35.25 3.85
C THR A 284 27.96 35.41 3.81
N PRO A 285 28.44 36.63 3.54
CA PRO A 285 29.54 37.13 4.36
C PRO A 285 29.45 38.64 4.69
N GLY A 286 29.87 38.98 5.91
CA GLY A 286 30.31 40.33 6.37
C GLY A 286 29.18 41.33 6.63
N GLY A 287 29.18 42.17 7.67
CA GLY A 287 30.23 42.59 8.60
C GLY A 287 30.15 44.11 8.80
N ALA A 288 30.15 44.52 10.08
CA ALA A 288 30.47 45.85 10.62
C ALA A 288 29.42 47.00 10.60
N SER A 289 28.97 47.38 11.81
CA SER A 289 28.99 48.72 12.46
C SER A 289 28.16 48.59 13.75
N GLY A 290 28.51 49.01 14.96
CA GLY A 290 29.55 49.88 15.51
C GLY A 290 28.89 50.62 16.68
N SER A 291 29.37 50.45 17.92
CA SER A 291 29.47 51.53 18.90
C SER A 291 30.12 51.03 20.20
N ALA A 292 31.03 51.85 20.70
CA ALA A 292 31.93 51.63 21.81
C ALA A 292 31.35 52.15 23.13
N TYR A 293 31.70 51.51 24.25
CA TYR A 293 31.79 52.15 25.56
C TYR A 293 33.02 51.59 26.33
N PRO A 294 33.70 52.41 27.15
CA PRO A 294 35.08 52.18 27.59
C PRO A 294 35.16 51.35 28.90
N PRO A 295 36.38 50.88 29.28
CA PRO A 295 36.56 50.06 30.46
C PRO A 295 36.81 50.91 31.71
N GLN A 296 36.30 50.48 32.86
CA GLN A 296 36.79 50.90 34.17
C GLN A 296 37.11 49.68 35.03
N SER A 297 38.24 49.79 35.71
CA SER A 297 38.94 48.74 36.45
C SER A 297 38.87 48.96 37.97
N PHE A 298 38.95 47.83 38.71
CA PHE A 298 39.14 47.65 40.17
C PHE A 298 37.92 48.01 41.05
N HIS A 299 37.49 47.21 42.04
CA HIS A 299 38.22 46.37 42.99
C HIS A 299 37.27 45.36 43.72
N SER A 300 37.84 44.23 44.16
CA SER A 300 37.55 43.51 45.42
C SER A 300 36.52 42.36 45.50
N ARG A 301 37.10 41.18 45.80
CA ARG A 301 36.71 40.10 46.72
C ARG A 301 35.59 39.09 46.37
N ASN A 302 36.09 37.90 46.03
CA ASN A 302 35.82 36.58 46.63
C ASN A 302 34.37 36.16 46.93
N THR A 303 33.84 35.34 46.03
CA THR A 303 32.92 34.23 46.35
C THR A 303 33.33 33.00 45.53
N PRO A 304 33.63 31.84 46.15
CA PRO A 304 33.99 30.64 45.40
C PRO A 304 32.72 29.86 45.04
N SER A 305 32.32 29.90 43.78
CA SER A 305 31.36 28.94 43.21
C SER A 305 32.14 27.78 42.57
N ARG A 306 31.88 26.57 43.12
CA ARG A 306 32.45 25.29 42.71
C ARG A 306 32.07 24.89 41.27
N PRO A 307 32.87 24.02 40.62
CA PRO A 307 32.67 23.60 39.23
C PRO A 307 31.62 22.49 39.09
N GLY A 308 30.95 22.49 37.93
CA GLY A 308 30.00 21.47 37.50
C GLY A 308 30.68 20.13 37.22
N ILE A 309 29.99 19.06 37.62
CA ILE A 309 30.29 17.68 37.23
C ILE A 309 29.10 17.16 36.43
N MET A 310 29.42 16.66 35.24
CA MET A 310 28.57 15.99 34.28
C MET A 310 28.25 14.58 34.82
N MET A 311 26.97 14.18 34.83
CA MET A 311 26.53 12.83 35.23
C MET A 311 26.07 12.04 34.00
N ASP A 312 26.64 10.85 33.89
CA ASP A 312 26.49 9.84 32.85
C ASP A 312 25.31 8.88 33.12
N THR A 313 24.89 8.21 32.04
CA THR A 313 24.43 6.79 31.99
C THR A 313 23.24 6.34 32.85
N PHE A 314 22.20 5.86 32.16
CA PHE A 314 21.00 5.25 32.73
C PHE A 314 21.08 3.72 32.61
N GLN A 315 20.97 2.99 33.73
CA GLN A 315 20.64 1.56 33.73
C GLN A 315 19.52 1.30 34.74
N VAL A 316 18.42 0.74 34.25
CA VAL A 316 17.22 0.35 35.00
C VAL A 316 17.36 -1.12 35.37
N LEU A 317 17.18 -1.44 36.65
CA LEU A 317 16.94 -2.80 37.12
C LEU A 317 15.52 -2.90 37.67
N ASN A 318 14.85 -3.98 37.27
CA ASN A 318 13.49 -4.37 37.58
C ASN A 318 13.53 -5.49 38.64
N ASP A 319 12.52 -5.58 39.50
CA ASP A 319 12.07 -6.74 40.34
C ASP A 319 11.20 -6.18 41.49
N HIS A 320 10.17 -6.80 42.07
CA HIS A 320 9.43 -8.07 41.94
C HIS A 320 8.10 -7.91 42.74
N ASP A 321 7.14 -8.83 42.58
CA ASP A 321 5.73 -8.83 43.05
C ASP A 321 5.44 -9.03 44.57
N GLU A 322 4.43 -8.29 45.10
CA GLU A 322 3.29 -8.61 46.04
C GLU A 322 3.51 -9.33 47.42
N PRO A 323 2.60 -9.28 48.45
CA PRO A 323 1.20 -8.78 48.49
C PRO A 323 0.72 -7.95 49.73
N GLU A 324 -0.45 -7.31 49.56
CA GLU A 324 -1.58 -6.92 50.47
C GLU A 324 -1.40 -6.42 51.93
N SER A 325 -1.98 -5.23 52.23
CA SER A 325 -3.02 -5.05 53.29
C SER A 325 -3.63 -3.62 53.28
N ASP A 326 -4.95 -3.56 53.47
CA ASP A 326 -5.86 -2.42 53.31
C ASP A 326 -5.72 -1.26 54.33
N GLY A 327 -5.99 -0.02 53.89
CA GLY A 327 -6.38 1.05 54.80
C GLY A 327 -6.09 2.49 54.32
N ASP A 328 -7.15 3.14 53.83
CA ASP A 328 -7.42 4.58 53.92
C ASP A 328 -6.89 5.56 52.83
N SER A 329 -7.86 5.94 51.99
CA SER A 329 -8.20 7.26 51.43
C SER A 329 -7.24 8.47 51.56
N GLN A 330 -6.95 9.00 50.37
CA GLN A 330 -6.74 10.40 50.00
C GLN A 330 -5.35 11.07 50.19
N ARG A 331 -4.83 11.47 49.02
CA ARG A 331 -3.96 12.63 48.75
C ARG A 331 -2.56 12.65 49.40
N LYS A 332 -1.57 12.18 48.63
CA LYS A 332 -0.30 12.89 48.29
C LYS A 332 0.73 11.83 47.89
N ILE A 333 1.10 11.77 46.61
CA ILE A 333 2.37 11.18 46.20
C ILE A 333 3.16 12.29 45.52
N VAL A 334 3.74 13.15 46.36
CA VAL A 334 5.04 13.73 46.07
C VAL A 334 6.02 12.68 46.59
N VAL A 335 6.74 12.01 45.69
CA VAL A 335 7.80 11.07 46.09
C VAL A 335 8.95 11.91 46.65
N GLU A 336 9.11 11.92 47.97
CA GLU A 336 10.27 12.53 48.62
C GLU A 336 11.41 11.51 48.60
N THR A 337 12.30 11.61 47.61
CA THR A 337 13.51 10.79 47.56
C THR A 337 14.56 11.35 48.51
N LYS A 338 14.69 10.77 49.70
CA LYS A 338 15.84 11.02 50.59
C LYS A 338 17.08 10.34 50.03
N TYR A 339 18.12 11.11 49.77
CA TYR A 339 19.46 10.60 49.45
C TYR A 339 20.40 10.84 50.63
N SER A 340 21.03 9.77 51.10
CA SER A 340 22.20 9.83 51.98
C SER A 340 23.44 9.74 51.10
N VAL A 341 24.25 10.79 51.06
CA VAL A 341 25.52 10.82 50.32
C VAL A 341 26.65 10.57 51.30
N THR A 342 27.25 9.38 51.24
CA THR A 342 28.50 9.09 51.94
C THR A 342 29.66 9.40 51.01
N SER A 343 30.44 10.44 51.33
CA SER A 343 31.67 10.77 50.60
C SER A 343 32.86 10.10 51.29
N SER A 344 33.47 9.12 50.62
CA SER A 344 34.80 8.62 51.02
C SER A 344 35.86 9.51 50.36
N LYS A 345 36.65 10.22 51.18
CA LYS A 345 37.85 10.94 50.73
C LYS A 345 39.02 9.95 50.70
N MET A 346 39.70 9.88 49.57
CA MET A 346 40.96 9.17 49.43
C MET A 346 42.08 10.11 49.87
N ASP A 347 42.65 9.87 51.06
CA ASP A 347 43.78 10.64 51.59
C ASP A 347 45.10 10.15 50.98
N THR A 348 45.85 11.07 50.37
CA THR A 348 47.27 10.90 50.03
C THR A 348 48.15 11.10 51.28
N PRO A 349 49.11 10.21 51.59
CA PRO A 349 49.91 10.31 52.80
C PRO A 349 51.03 11.36 52.71
N LYS A 350 51.17 12.17 53.78
CA LYS A 350 52.35 13.00 54.06
C LYS A 350 53.39 12.21 54.84
N GLY A 351 54.66 12.56 54.63
CA GLY A 351 55.85 11.78 54.97
C GLY A 351 56.18 11.62 56.46
N VAL A 352 57.12 10.72 56.69
CA VAL A 352 57.77 10.43 57.98
C VAL A 352 59.25 10.84 57.88
N GLN A 353 59.67 11.74 58.76
CA GLN A 353 61.07 12.02 59.08
C GLN A 353 61.54 11.10 60.23
N GLY A 354 62.79 10.64 60.19
CA GLY A 354 63.48 10.00 61.31
C GLY A 354 64.91 9.53 60.98
N LEU A 355 65.91 10.36 61.32
CA LEU A 355 67.34 10.03 61.61
C LEU A 355 67.46 9.14 62.88
N PRO A 356 68.66 8.74 63.43
CA PRO A 356 70.07 8.75 62.95
C PRO A 356 70.85 7.42 63.24
N ARG A 357 71.93 7.15 62.47
CA ARG A 357 73.36 7.08 62.87
C ARG A 357 74.16 6.30 61.84
#